data_AF-A0A1Y2GXY3-F1
#
_entry.id   AF-A0A1Y2GXY3-F1
#
_cell.length_a   1.000
_cell.length_b   1.000
_cell.length_c   1.000
_cell.angle_alpha   90.00
_cell.angle_beta   90.00
_cell.angle_gamma   90.00
#
_symmetry.space_group_name_H-M   'P 1'
#
loop_
_entity.id
_entity.type
_entity.pdbx_description
1 polymer ?
#
loop_
_entity_poly.entity_id
_entity_poly.type
_entity_poly.pdbx_seq_one_letter_code
_entity_poly.pdbx_strand_id
1 'polypeptide(L)'
;MTIQELAKETDLRLEFLDPIWFRDKRVLDIGCNAALLTTFIALHYKPRLIQGVDIDPSLIGKAQNLVLKTFSQLAPKVYKQTKDDIDNDTTYFPKSMYWLHGFLPIPKAENPQQEALFPHNIELRIADWVTEENDQEANAEQWDVILCLSLTKWVHLHHGDEGLKKFFQKIYRSLSRDGILLLEPQAFSTYSKRKRITDEMFETYQHIHFKPDQFQEYLLGPKVGFKECVHLGHSGGAAANFNRDIFLFKK
;
A
#
# COMPACT_ATOMS: atom_id res chain seq x y z
N MET A 1 -15.24 15.93 -5.54
CA MET A 1 -14.27 14.83 -5.38
C MET A 1 -13.00 15.30 -4.71
N THR A 2 -13.06 15.22 -3.37
CA THR A 2 -11.92 15.12 -2.45
C THR A 2 -11.24 13.76 -2.65
N ILE A 3 -10.03 13.56 -2.11
CA ILE A 3 -9.40 12.23 -2.10
C ILE A 3 -10.22 11.23 -1.27
N GLN A 4 -10.98 11.71 -0.27
CA GLN A 4 -11.84 10.86 0.54
C GLN A 4 -13.05 10.34 -0.24
N GLU A 5 -13.72 11.21 -0.98
CA GLU A 5 -14.79 10.85 -1.91
C GLU A 5 -14.25 9.94 -3.02
N LEU A 6 -13.12 10.33 -3.63
CA LEU A 6 -12.50 9.55 -4.70
C LEU A 6 -12.17 8.14 -4.21
N ALA A 7 -11.48 8.00 -3.09
CA ALA A 7 -11.05 6.70 -2.60
C ALA A 7 -12.24 5.84 -2.13
N LYS A 8 -13.27 6.42 -1.50
CA LYS A 8 -14.51 5.68 -1.17
C LYS A 8 -15.26 5.23 -2.42
N GLU A 9 -15.25 6.02 -3.49
CA GLU A 9 -15.88 5.67 -4.77
C GLU A 9 -15.03 4.69 -5.61
N THR A 10 -13.71 4.69 -5.43
CA THR A 10 -12.79 3.98 -6.34
C THR A 10 -12.06 2.80 -5.71
N ASP A 11 -11.95 2.73 -4.38
CA ASP A 11 -11.24 1.68 -3.67
C ASP A 11 -12.04 1.14 -2.46
N LEU A 12 -12.83 0.11 -2.73
CA LEU A 12 -13.70 -0.54 -1.76
C LEU A 12 -12.93 -1.27 -0.65
N ARG A 13 -11.61 -1.45 -0.79
CA ARG A 13 -10.79 -2.09 0.26
C ARG A 13 -10.79 -1.26 1.54
N LEU A 14 -10.99 0.06 1.42
CA LEU A 14 -11.10 0.98 2.56
C LEU A 14 -12.20 0.61 3.57
N GLU A 15 -13.25 -0.10 3.15
CA GLU A 15 -14.32 -0.56 4.05
C GLU A 15 -13.83 -1.58 5.09
N PHE A 16 -12.74 -2.29 4.78
CA PHE A 16 -12.19 -3.36 5.62
C PHE A 16 -10.97 -2.91 6.42
N LEU A 17 -10.52 -1.67 6.25
CA LEU A 17 -9.32 -1.14 6.91
C LEU A 17 -9.71 -0.34 8.16
N ASP A 18 -9.31 -0.84 9.33
CA ASP A 18 -9.49 -0.10 10.58
C ASP A 18 -8.38 0.95 10.75
N PRO A 19 -8.70 2.25 10.89
CA PRO A 19 -7.72 3.30 11.14
C PRO A 19 -6.78 3.04 12.32
N ILE A 20 -7.22 2.27 13.34
CA ILE A 20 -6.40 1.95 14.52
C ILE A 20 -5.16 1.13 14.17
N TRP A 21 -5.20 0.37 13.07
CA TRP A 21 -4.07 -0.45 12.63
C TRP A 21 -2.92 0.41 12.10
N PHE A 22 -3.21 1.63 11.62
CA PHE A 22 -2.24 2.47 10.92
C PHE A 22 -1.75 3.64 11.76
N ARG A 23 -2.57 4.13 12.70
CA ARG A 23 -2.24 5.32 13.49
C ARG A 23 -0.91 5.17 14.24
N ASP A 24 -0.02 6.15 14.06
CA ASP A 24 1.32 6.18 14.67
C ASP A 24 2.19 4.94 14.36
N LYS A 25 1.83 4.17 13.33
CA LYS A 25 2.55 2.96 12.89
C LYS A 25 3.49 3.23 11.71
N ARG A 26 4.48 2.34 11.54
CA ARG A 26 5.24 2.21 10.30
C ARG A 26 4.54 1.25 9.35
N VAL A 27 4.21 1.73 8.16
CA VAL A 27 3.42 0.99 7.18
C VAL A 27 4.23 0.85 5.89
N LEU A 28 4.26 -0.35 5.33
CA LEU A 28 4.82 -0.61 4.00
C LEU A 28 3.72 -1.09 3.06
N ASP A 29 3.59 -0.47 1.90
CA ASP A 29 2.66 -0.86 0.84
C ASP A 29 3.44 -1.39 -0.37
N ILE A 30 3.42 -2.73 -0.53
CA ILE A 30 4.19 -3.40 -1.58
C ILE A 30 3.35 -3.50 -2.85
N GLY A 31 3.87 -2.94 -3.95
CA GLY A 31 3.13 -2.84 -5.21
C GLY A 31 2.07 -1.73 -5.14
N CYS A 32 2.45 -0.55 -4.62
CA CYS A 32 1.53 0.55 -4.35
C CYS A 32 0.89 1.16 -5.61
N ASN A 33 1.32 0.78 -6.81
CA ASN A 33 0.86 1.31 -8.08
C ASN A 33 0.99 2.85 -8.11
N ALA A 34 -0.06 3.58 -8.52
CA ALA A 34 -0.12 5.04 -8.46
C ALA A 34 -0.49 5.58 -7.06
N ALA A 35 -0.33 4.77 -6.01
CA ALA A 35 -0.43 5.12 -4.59
C ALA A 35 -1.74 5.79 -4.14
N LEU A 36 -2.87 5.45 -4.76
CA LEU A 36 -4.18 6.01 -4.38
C LEU A 36 -4.56 5.64 -2.94
N LEU A 37 -4.53 4.34 -2.62
CA LEU A 37 -4.81 3.82 -1.29
C LEU A 37 -3.76 4.30 -0.27
N THR A 38 -2.48 4.25 -0.65
CA THR A 38 -1.33 4.68 0.18
C THR A 38 -1.46 6.15 0.58
N THR A 39 -1.78 7.03 -0.38
CA THR A 39 -2.00 8.47 -0.15
C THR A 39 -3.20 8.72 0.75
N PHE A 40 -4.29 7.97 0.57
CA PHE A 40 -5.46 8.07 1.44
C PHE A 40 -5.11 7.69 2.89
N ILE A 41 -4.42 6.57 3.10
CA ILE A 41 -4.02 6.10 4.44
C ILE A 41 -3.10 7.14 5.09
N ALA A 42 -2.11 7.67 4.36
CA ALA A 42 -1.19 8.69 4.85
C ALA A 42 -1.93 9.94 5.39
N LEU A 43 -2.89 10.42 4.62
CA LEU A 43 -3.66 11.63 4.96
C LEU A 43 -4.67 11.39 6.09
N HIS A 44 -5.41 10.28 6.06
CA HIS A 44 -6.59 10.09 6.91
C HIS A 44 -6.34 9.23 8.14
N TYR A 45 -5.47 8.22 8.05
CA TYR A 45 -5.21 7.30 9.17
C TYR A 45 -3.97 7.67 9.98
N LYS A 46 -3.18 8.65 9.49
CA LYS A 46 -2.06 9.27 10.20
C LYS A 46 -1.04 8.25 10.74
N PRO A 47 -0.44 7.43 9.86
CA PRO A 47 0.72 6.64 10.24
C PRO A 47 1.89 7.54 10.61
N ARG A 48 2.80 7.00 11.45
CA ARG A 48 4.09 7.64 11.73
C ARG A 48 4.90 7.76 10.43
N LEU A 49 4.83 6.72 9.60
CA LEU A 49 5.39 6.68 8.25
C LEU A 49 4.62 5.64 7.44
N ILE A 50 4.28 5.96 6.19
CA ILE A 50 3.89 4.97 5.18
C ILE A 50 4.81 5.06 3.97
N GLN A 51 5.41 3.93 3.59
CA GLN A 51 6.23 3.83 2.40
C GLN A 51 5.52 2.98 1.34
N GLY A 52 5.29 3.57 0.17
CA GLY A 52 4.83 2.84 -1.02
C GLY A 52 6.01 2.45 -1.90
N VAL A 53 6.08 1.17 -2.28
CA VAL A 53 7.09 0.68 -3.23
C VAL A 53 6.42 0.07 -4.46
N ASP A 54 6.94 0.39 -5.64
CA ASP A 54 6.54 -0.23 -6.90
C ASP A 54 7.76 -0.37 -7.81
N ILE A 55 7.75 -1.39 -8.66
CA ILE A 55 8.85 -1.65 -9.59
C ILE A 55 8.80 -0.73 -10.81
N ASP A 56 7.63 -0.19 -11.15
CA ASP A 56 7.43 0.65 -12.33
C ASP A 56 7.70 2.14 -12.02
N PRO A 57 8.76 2.75 -12.60
CA PRO A 57 9.06 4.16 -12.39
C PRO A 57 7.96 5.11 -12.88
N SER A 58 7.18 4.73 -13.90
CA SER A 58 6.06 5.51 -14.41
C SER A 58 4.91 5.56 -13.40
N LEU A 59 4.64 4.45 -12.71
CA LEU A 59 3.63 4.40 -11.66
C LEU A 59 4.05 5.22 -10.45
N ILE A 60 5.32 5.14 -10.03
CA ILE A 60 5.84 5.99 -8.96
C ILE A 60 5.80 7.48 -9.34
N GLY A 61 6.10 7.85 -10.58
CA GLY A 61 5.94 9.23 -11.04
C GLY A 61 4.48 9.72 -10.96
N LYS A 62 3.51 8.85 -11.30
CA LYS A 62 2.07 9.15 -11.12
C LYS A 62 1.69 9.26 -9.65
N ALA A 63 2.24 8.40 -8.79
CA ALA A 63 2.03 8.42 -7.35
C ALA A 63 2.54 9.73 -6.72
N GLN A 64 3.74 10.18 -7.09
CA GLN A 64 4.31 11.45 -6.64
C GLN A 64 3.43 12.64 -7.06
N ASN A 65 2.96 12.64 -8.30
CA ASN A 65 2.00 13.66 -8.78
C ASN A 65 0.68 13.62 -8.01
N LEU A 66 0.19 12.44 -7.61
CA LEU A 66 -1.01 12.31 -6.80
C LEU A 66 -0.81 12.90 -5.39
N VAL A 67 0.33 12.64 -4.75
CA VAL A 67 0.67 13.24 -3.45
C VAL A 67 0.72 14.76 -3.54
N LEU A 68 1.44 15.30 -4.53
CA LEU A 68 1.56 16.75 -4.75
C LEU A 68 0.20 17.40 -5.08
N LYS A 69 -0.59 16.76 -5.93
CA LYS A 69 -1.95 17.21 -6.24
C LYS A 69 -2.84 17.21 -5.00
N THR A 70 -2.76 16.15 -4.19
CA THR A 70 -3.55 16.02 -2.96
C THR A 70 -3.16 17.10 -1.97
N PHE A 71 -1.85 17.31 -1.75
CA PHE A 71 -1.34 18.38 -0.90
C PHE A 71 -1.75 19.77 -1.38
N SER A 72 -1.65 20.02 -2.69
CA SER A 72 -2.10 21.28 -3.31
C SER A 72 -3.59 21.52 -3.10
N GLN A 73 -4.36 20.46 -2.86
CA GLN A 73 -5.79 20.49 -2.57
C GLN A 73 -6.09 20.32 -1.08
N LEU A 74 -5.15 20.64 -0.18
CA LEU A 74 -5.42 20.70 1.26
C LEU A 74 -5.58 22.15 1.69
N ALA A 75 -6.62 22.42 2.47
CA ALA A 75 -6.76 23.70 3.13
C ALA A 75 -5.60 23.89 4.13
N PRO A 76 -4.98 25.08 4.21
CA PRO A 76 -3.84 25.33 5.11
C PRO A 76 -4.12 24.97 6.57
N LYS A 77 -5.36 25.12 7.04
CA LYS A 77 -5.77 24.74 8.40
C LYS A 77 -5.66 23.24 8.67
N VAL A 78 -5.96 22.41 7.67
CA VAL A 78 -5.87 20.94 7.78
C VAL A 78 -4.41 20.51 7.89
N TYR A 79 -3.54 21.15 7.11
CA TYR A 79 -2.10 20.89 7.10
C TYR A 79 -1.38 21.43 8.36
N LYS A 80 -1.68 22.66 8.78
CA LYS A 80 -1.06 23.31 9.94
C LYS A 80 -1.70 22.91 11.28
N GLN A 81 -2.84 22.23 11.25
CA GLN A 81 -3.63 21.87 12.44
C GLN A 81 -3.93 23.08 13.37
N THR A 82 -4.14 24.27 12.81
CA THR A 82 -4.47 25.48 13.59
C THR A 82 -5.97 25.53 13.92
N LYS A 83 -6.32 26.03 15.12
CA LYS A 83 -7.70 26.19 15.59
C LYS A 83 -8.36 27.51 15.18
N ASP A 84 -7.93 28.15 14.10
CA ASP A 84 -8.43 29.50 13.77
C ASP A 84 -9.89 29.48 13.25
N ASP A 85 -10.80 30.10 14.02
CA ASP A 85 -12.26 30.14 13.89
C ASP A 85 -12.81 30.96 12.69
N ILE A 86 -11.96 31.44 11.77
CA ILE A 86 -12.42 32.28 10.65
C ILE A 86 -12.93 31.40 9.50
N ASP A 87 -14.25 31.27 9.39
CA ASP A 87 -15.02 30.46 8.42
C ASP A 87 -14.92 30.95 6.94
N ASN A 88 -14.01 31.88 6.65
CA ASN A 88 -13.77 32.42 5.31
C ASN A 88 -12.47 31.85 4.74
N ASP A 89 -12.42 30.51 4.56
CA ASP A 89 -11.21 29.83 4.10
C ASP A 89 -11.01 29.97 2.58
N THR A 90 -10.63 31.19 2.16
CA THR A 90 -10.17 31.48 0.79
C THR A 90 -8.69 31.12 0.60
N THR A 91 -8.06 30.43 1.56
CA THR A 91 -6.62 30.13 1.55
C THR A 91 -6.27 28.80 0.90
N TYR A 92 -7.27 28.09 0.39
CA TYR A 92 -7.14 26.88 -0.39
C TYR A 92 -6.63 27.17 -1.82
N PHE A 93 -5.69 26.37 -2.34
CA PHE A 93 -5.20 26.49 -3.71
C PHE A 93 -6.20 25.84 -4.70
N PRO A 94 -7.00 26.64 -5.43
CA PRO A 94 -8.12 26.15 -6.21
C PRO A 94 -7.70 25.17 -7.30
N LYS A 95 -8.62 24.31 -7.73
CA LYS A 95 -8.31 23.30 -8.75
C LYS A 95 -7.79 23.93 -10.05
N SER A 96 -8.34 25.07 -10.46
CA SER A 96 -7.87 25.83 -11.61
C SER A 96 -6.40 26.26 -11.49
N MET A 97 -5.93 26.58 -10.28
CA MET A 97 -4.58 27.09 -10.08
C MET A 97 -3.51 26.03 -10.31
N TYR A 98 -3.74 24.78 -9.88
CA TYR A 98 -2.75 23.73 -10.15
C TYR A 98 -2.71 23.34 -11.63
N TRP A 99 -3.81 23.51 -12.37
CA TRP A 99 -3.83 23.31 -13.83
C TRP A 99 -3.04 24.41 -14.56
N LEU A 100 -3.11 25.66 -14.09
CA LEU A 100 -2.44 26.80 -14.72
C LEU A 100 -0.97 26.92 -14.31
N HIS A 101 -0.64 26.60 -13.06
CA HIS A 101 0.66 26.91 -12.46
C HIS A 101 1.42 25.69 -11.94
N GLY A 102 0.86 24.48 -12.05
CA GLY A 102 1.43 23.27 -11.48
C GLY A 102 1.15 23.11 -9.98
N PHE A 103 1.73 22.08 -9.38
CA PHE A 103 1.49 21.76 -7.97
C PHE A 103 2.22 22.70 -7.01
N LEU A 104 1.65 22.91 -5.82
CA LEU A 104 2.36 23.60 -4.75
C LEU A 104 3.58 22.80 -4.32
N PRO A 105 4.73 23.45 -4.11
CA PRO A 105 5.88 22.80 -3.49
C PRO A 105 5.53 22.46 -2.03
N ILE A 106 5.97 21.29 -1.57
CA ILE A 106 5.82 20.89 -0.17
C ILE A 106 6.78 21.76 0.67
N PRO A 107 6.27 22.57 1.61
CA PRO A 107 7.13 23.35 2.49
C PRO A 107 7.81 22.42 3.50
N LYS A 108 9.00 22.78 3.98
CA LYS A 108 9.69 22.03 5.04
C LYS A 108 8.80 21.96 6.29
N ALA A 109 8.82 20.84 6.99
CA ALA A 109 8.16 20.74 8.28
C ALA A 109 8.84 21.67 9.29
N GLU A 110 8.05 22.34 10.12
CA GLU A 110 8.54 23.29 11.13
C GLU A 110 8.79 22.61 12.48
N ASN A 111 8.20 21.43 12.71
CA ASN A 111 8.29 20.67 13.95
C ASN A 111 8.04 19.15 13.71
N PRO A 112 8.44 18.29 14.66
CA PRO A 112 8.26 16.83 14.53
C PRO A 112 6.79 16.39 14.43
N GLN A 113 5.85 17.14 15.03
CA GLN A 113 4.43 16.82 14.90
C GLN A 113 3.94 16.97 13.45
N GLN A 114 4.47 17.96 12.72
CA GLN A 114 4.17 18.20 11.32
C GLN A 114 4.86 17.18 10.40
N GLU A 115 6.07 16.71 10.75
CA GLU A 115 6.75 15.62 10.04
C GLU A 115 5.95 14.31 10.07
N ALA A 116 5.22 14.06 11.16
CA ALA A 116 4.36 12.88 11.32
C ALA A 116 3.01 12.99 10.57
N LEU A 117 2.78 14.06 9.80
CA LEU A 117 1.53 14.29 9.08
C LEU A 117 1.74 14.37 7.57
N PHE A 118 0.67 14.13 6.82
CA PHE A 118 0.70 14.27 5.37
C PHE A 118 1.03 15.74 4.96
N PRO A 119 1.88 15.96 3.95
CA PRO A 119 2.49 14.98 3.04
C PRO A 119 3.88 14.48 3.47
N HIS A 120 4.32 14.76 4.69
CA HIS A 120 5.66 14.41 5.19
C HIS A 120 5.77 12.96 5.67
N ASN A 121 4.65 12.36 6.07
CA ASN A 121 4.60 10.98 6.54
C ASN A 121 4.46 9.93 5.43
N ILE A 122 4.64 10.30 4.16
CA ILE A 122 4.56 9.39 3.01
C ILE A 122 5.85 9.41 2.19
N GLU A 123 6.39 8.22 1.91
CA GLU A 123 7.55 8.02 1.04
C GLU A 123 7.17 7.11 -0.14
N LEU A 124 7.70 7.41 -1.33
CA LEU A 124 7.47 6.62 -2.53
C LEU A 124 8.81 6.25 -3.15
N ARG A 125 9.03 4.95 -3.37
CA ARG A 125 10.31 4.42 -3.85
C ARG A 125 10.10 3.47 -5.03
N ILE A 126 10.97 3.61 -6.04
CA ILE A 126 11.08 2.64 -7.13
C ILE A 126 11.94 1.49 -6.61
N ALA A 127 11.37 0.30 -6.49
CA ALA A 127 12.07 -0.86 -5.96
C ALA A 127 11.42 -2.17 -6.40
N ASP A 128 12.24 -3.16 -6.77
CA ASP A 128 11.83 -4.56 -6.75
C ASP A 128 11.96 -5.09 -5.33
N TRP A 129 10.93 -4.89 -4.51
CA TRP A 129 10.95 -5.33 -3.12
C TRP A 129 11.07 -6.85 -2.98
N VAL A 130 10.69 -7.63 -4.00
CA VAL A 130 10.75 -9.10 -3.95
C VAL A 130 12.20 -9.57 -3.93
N THR A 131 13.03 -8.97 -4.79
CA THR A 131 14.41 -9.42 -5.03
C THR A 131 15.46 -8.54 -4.37
N GLU A 132 15.15 -7.29 -4.00
CA GLU A 132 16.12 -6.44 -3.32
C GLU A 132 16.61 -7.11 -2.04
N GLU A 133 17.93 -7.12 -1.88
CA GLU A 133 18.52 -7.54 -0.63
C GLU A 133 18.19 -6.47 0.40
N ASN A 134 17.65 -6.92 1.53
CA ASN A 134 17.54 -6.04 2.68
C ASN A 134 18.98 -5.80 3.16
N ASP A 135 19.60 -4.67 2.81
CA ASP A 135 20.80 -4.13 3.47
C ASP A 135 20.48 -3.74 4.93
N GLN A 136 19.75 -4.59 5.65
CA GLN A 136 19.45 -4.39 7.05
C GLN A 136 20.70 -4.73 7.85
N GLU A 137 21.53 -3.69 8.03
CA GLU A 137 22.21 -3.46 9.29
C GLU A 137 21.29 -3.88 10.44
N ALA A 138 21.85 -4.53 11.47
CA ALA A 138 21.12 -5.12 12.60
C ALA A 138 20.19 -4.15 13.39
N ASN A 139 20.09 -2.88 12.96
CA ASN A 139 19.37 -1.78 13.59
C ASN A 139 18.21 -1.19 12.76
N ALA A 140 17.89 -1.73 11.57
CA ALA A 140 16.77 -1.19 10.78
C ALA A 140 15.41 -1.38 11.49
N GLU A 141 14.65 -0.30 11.65
CA GLU A 141 13.30 -0.37 12.25
C GLU A 141 12.37 -1.27 11.42
N GLN A 142 11.71 -2.22 12.08
CA GLN A 142 10.74 -3.13 11.48
C GLN A 142 9.41 -2.42 11.14
N TRP A 143 8.62 -3.03 10.26
CA TRP A 143 7.30 -2.53 9.88
C TRP A 143 6.23 -3.04 10.84
N ASP A 144 5.28 -2.19 11.23
CA ASP A 144 4.14 -2.60 12.05
C ASP A 144 3.01 -3.15 11.19
N VAL A 145 2.86 -2.63 9.97
CA VAL A 145 1.86 -3.05 9.01
C VAL A 145 2.52 -3.24 7.66
N ILE A 146 2.27 -4.38 7.00
CA ILE A 146 2.62 -4.58 5.60
C ILE A 146 1.33 -4.82 4.81
N LEU A 147 1.13 -4.04 3.74
CA LEU A 147 0.07 -4.22 2.76
C LEU A 147 0.64 -5.02 1.58
N CYS A 148 0.00 -6.15 1.28
CA CYS A 148 0.27 -6.99 0.13
C CYS A 148 -1.04 -7.20 -0.63
N LEU A 149 -1.49 -6.14 -1.29
CA LEU A 149 -2.83 -6.09 -1.87
C LEU A 149 -2.76 -6.28 -3.38
N SER A 150 -3.41 -7.32 -3.91
CA SER A 150 -3.44 -7.58 -5.35
C SER A 150 -2.04 -7.71 -5.98
N LEU A 151 -1.08 -8.27 -5.23
CA LEU A 151 0.31 -8.42 -5.68
C LEU A 151 0.72 -9.89 -5.93
N THR A 152 0.20 -10.84 -5.14
CA THR A 152 0.72 -12.22 -5.10
C THR A 152 0.77 -12.91 -6.45
N LYS A 153 -0.21 -12.69 -7.33
CA LYS A 153 -0.19 -13.24 -8.71
C LYS A 153 1.04 -12.83 -9.50
N TRP A 154 1.43 -11.57 -9.42
CA TRP A 154 2.55 -11.06 -10.21
C TRP A 154 3.86 -11.65 -9.72
N VAL A 155 4.08 -11.64 -8.40
CA VAL A 155 5.23 -12.32 -7.77
C VAL A 155 5.28 -13.79 -8.18
N HIS A 156 4.12 -14.45 -8.16
CA HIS A 156 4.01 -15.87 -8.43
C HIS A 156 4.26 -16.23 -9.91
N LEU A 157 3.80 -15.41 -10.85
CA LEU A 157 4.07 -15.60 -12.28
C LEU A 157 5.53 -15.27 -12.66
N HIS A 158 6.19 -14.36 -11.95
CA HIS A 158 7.57 -13.98 -12.21
C HIS A 158 8.60 -14.88 -11.52
N HIS A 159 8.30 -15.41 -10.33
CA HIS A 159 9.29 -16.12 -9.50
C HIS A 159 8.85 -17.53 -9.05
N GLY A 160 7.69 -18.00 -9.51
CA GLY A 160 7.17 -19.33 -9.18
C GLY A 160 6.87 -19.54 -7.70
N ASP A 161 6.58 -20.79 -7.35
CA ASP A 161 6.22 -21.20 -5.99
C ASP A 161 7.29 -20.77 -4.96
N GLU A 162 8.57 -21.02 -5.26
CA GLU A 162 9.66 -20.76 -4.33
C GLU A 162 9.92 -19.25 -4.15
N GLY A 163 9.77 -18.45 -5.21
CA GLY A 163 9.85 -16.99 -5.09
C GLY A 163 8.74 -16.42 -4.22
N LEU A 164 7.50 -16.88 -4.41
CA LEU A 164 6.38 -16.42 -3.59
C LEU A 164 6.52 -16.84 -2.12
N LYS A 165 7.01 -18.06 -1.85
CA LYS A 165 7.30 -18.52 -0.49
C LYS A 165 8.39 -17.69 0.19
N LYS A 166 9.50 -17.42 -0.50
CA LYS A 166 10.57 -16.53 -0.01
C LYS A 166 10.06 -15.12 0.26
N PHE A 167 9.18 -14.61 -0.61
CA PHE A 167 8.53 -13.32 -0.43
C PHE A 167 7.67 -13.28 0.85
N PHE A 168 6.83 -14.29 1.10
CA PHE A 168 6.07 -14.38 2.36
C PHE A 168 6.98 -14.46 3.59
N GLN A 169 8.07 -15.22 3.53
CA GLN A 169 9.06 -15.27 4.60
C GLN A 169 9.77 -13.92 4.80
N LYS A 170 10.02 -13.15 3.73
CA LYS A 170 10.58 -11.80 3.80
C LYS A 170 9.62 -10.86 4.52
N ILE A 171 8.33 -10.85 4.12
CA ILE A 171 7.27 -10.09 4.81
C ILE A 171 7.27 -10.37 6.31
N TYR A 172 7.20 -11.65 6.70
CA TYR A 172 7.17 -12.01 8.11
C TYR A 172 8.40 -11.54 8.88
N ARG A 173 9.61 -11.69 8.31
CA ARG A 173 10.86 -11.22 8.94
C ARG A 173 10.93 -9.70 9.06
N SER A 174 10.34 -8.98 8.11
CA SER A 174 10.29 -7.52 8.08
C SER A 174 9.25 -6.90 9.02
N LEU A 175 8.27 -7.68 9.51
CA LEU A 175 7.29 -7.23 10.49
C LEU A 175 7.87 -7.18 11.92
N SER A 176 7.41 -6.21 12.70
CA SER A 176 7.63 -6.11 14.14
C SER A 176 6.94 -7.26 14.88
N ARG A 177 7.23 -7.45 16.19
CA ARG A 177 6.74 -8.60 16.96
C ARG A 177 5.22 -8.74 16.98
N ASP A 178 4.51 -7.61 17.02
CA ASP A 178 3.05 -7.53 17.00
C ASP A 178 2.52 -7.01 15.65
N GLY A 179 3.36 -7.12 14.60
CA GLY A 179 3.05 -6.61 13.28
C GLY A 179 1.97 -7.41 12.58
N ILE A 180 1.27 -6.76 11.66
CA ILE A 180 0.20 -7.37 10.87
C ILE A 180 0.50 -7.33 9.37
N LEU A 181 0.05 -8.36 8.66
CA LEU A 181 0.01 -8.40 7.21
C LEU A 181 -1.44 -8.32 6.73
N LEU A 182 -1.73 -7.36 5.87
CA LEU A 182 -2.98 -7.31 5.10
C LEU A 182 -2.73 -7.91 3.72
N LEU A 183 -3.38 -9.03 3.42
CA LEU A 183 -3.17 -9.82 2.21
C LEU A 183 -4.46 -9.89 1.40
N GLU A 184 -4.39 -9.49 0.14
CA GLU A 184 -5.49 -9.67 -0.83
C GLU A 184 -4.96 -10.52 -2.01
N PRO A 185 -5.04 -11.85 -1.92
CA PRO A 185 -4.54 -12.72 -2.97
C PRO A 185 -5.50 -12.77 -4.16
N GLN A 186 -4.96 -12.87 -5.37
CA GLN A 186 -5.80 -13.10 -6.54
C GLN A 186 -6.12 -14.58 -6.73
N ALA A 187 -7.38 -14.88 -7.06
CA ALA A 187 -7.77 -16.23 -7.44
C ALA A 187 -6.95 -16.77 -8.62
N PHE A 188 -6.58 -18.06 -8.55
CA PHE A 188 -5.74 -18.71 -9.57
C PHE A 188 -6.37 -18.67 -10.97
N SER A 189 -7.70 -18.71 -11.06
CA SER A 189 -8.44 -18.57 -12.32
C SER A 189 -8.04 -17.32 -13.12
N THR A 190 -7.64 -16.24 -12.43
CA THR A 190 -7.22 -14.97 -13.06
C THR A 190 -5.80 -14.98 -13.64
N TYR A 191 -4.98 -15.99 -13.32
CA TYR A 191 -3.60 -16.12 -13.81
C TYR A 191 -3.58 -16.43 -15.30
N SER A 192 -4.53 -17.24 -15.76
CA SER A 192 -4.69 -17.65 -17.16
C SER A 192 -4.72 -16.49 -18.15
N LYS A 193 -5.23 -15.32 -17.72
CA LYS A 193 -5.34 -14.10 -18.53
C LYS A 193 -4.02 -13.32 -18.70
N ARG A 194 -3.02 -13.59 -17.84
CA ARG A 194 -1.75 -12.83 -17.78
C ARG A 194 -0.51 -13.71 -17.94
N LYS A 195 -0.65 -15.03 -17.94
CA LYS A 195 0.46 -16.00 -18.06
C LYS A 195 1.28 -15.91 -19.35
N ARG A 196 0.80 -15.24 -20.41
CA ARG A 196 1.49 -15.13 -21.72
C ARG A 196 2.01 -13.73 -22.01
N ILE A 197 2.31 -12.95 -20.97
CA ILE A 197 2.98 -11.66 -21.15
C ILE A 197 4.43 -11.88 -21.61
N THR A 198 5.11 -12.87 -21.04
CA THR A 198 6.41 -13.38 -21.51
C THR A 198 6.40 -14.90 -21.54
N ASP A 199 7.37 -15.50 -22.25
CA ASP A 199 7.51 -16.96 -22.33
C ASP A 199 7.91 -17.56 -20.97
N GLU A 200 8.76 -16.87 -20.20
CA GLU A 200 9.18 -17.28 -18.85
C GLU A 200 7.99 -17.31 -17.88
N MET A 201 7.07 -16.34 -17.97
CA MET A 201 5.84 -16.34 -17.18
C MET A 201 4.92 -17.51 -17.55
N PHE A 202 4.93 -17.91 -18.83
CA PHE A 202 4.14 -19.03 -19.30
C PHE A 202 4.71 -20.36 -18.79
N GLU A 203 6.02 -20.54 -18.88
CA GLU A 203 6.73 -21.69 -18.30
C GLU A 203 6.52 -21.77 -16.78
N THR A 204 6.69 -20.64 -16.08
CA THR A 204 6.45 -20.57 -14.63
C THR A 204 5.03 -20.99 -14.29
N TYR A 205 4.03 -20.45 -15.01
CA TYR A 205 2.62 -20.80 -14.80
C TYR A 205 2.35 -22.31 -14.91
N GLN A 206 3.03 -23.01 -15.83
CA GLN A 206 2.87 -24.46 -16.00
C GLN A 206 3.38 -25.27 -14.80
N HIS A 207 4.34 -24.71 -14.05
CA HIS A 207 4.97 -25.36 -12.90
C HIS A 207 4.45 -24.86 -11.55
N ILE A 208 3.44 -23.99 -11.53
CA ILE A 208 2.82 -23.56 -10.27
C ILE A 208 2.07 -24.74 -9.66
N HIS A 209 2.45 -25.13 -8.45
CA HIS A 209 1.75 -26.12 -7.63
C HIS A 209 1.15 -25.49 -6.38
N PHE A 210 1.78 -24.46 -5.81
CA PHE A 210 1.36 -23.77 -4.60
C PHE A 210 0.25 -22.75 -4.88
N LYS A 211 -1.02 -23.13 -4.77
CA LYS A 211 -2.17 -22.30 -5.17
C LYS A 211 -2.64 -21.34 -4.06
N PRO A 212 -3.40 -20.26 -4.40
CA PRO A 212 -3.88 -19.28 -3.45
C PRO A 212 -4.68 -19.83 -2.26
N ASP A 213 -5.46 -20.89 -2.46
CA ASP A 213 -6.19 -21.62 -1.42
C ASP A 213 -5.27 -22.26 -0.36
N GLN A 214 -3.99 -22.48 -0.70
CA GLN A 214 -2.98 -23.02 0.21
C GLN A 214 -2.18 -21.92 0.94
N PHE A 215 -2.36 -20.64 0.58
CA PHE A 215 -1.55 -19.54 1.14
C PHE A 215 -1.78 -19.38 2.64
N GLN A 216 -3.03 -19.47 3.10
CA GLN A 216 -3.36 -19.32 4.52
C GLN A 216 -2.67 -20.40 5.37
N GLU A 217 -2.75 -21.68 4.97
CA GLU A 217 -2.10 -22.78 5.68
C GLU A 217 -0.58 -22.59 5.71
N TYR A 218 0.03 -22.18 4.60
CA TYR A 218 1.47 -21.95 4.52
C TYR A 218 1.93 -20.79 5.43
N LEU A 219 1.17 -19.69 5.47
CA LEU A 219 1.46 -18.51 6.28
C LEU A 219 1.34 -18.79 7.78
N LEU A 220 0.36 -19.60 8.19
CA LEU A 220 0.17 -20.04 9.58
C LEU A 220 1.14 -21.18 9.97
N GLY A 221 1.68 -21.89 8.99
CA GLY A 221 2.59 -23.00 9.20
C GLY A 221 3.98 -22.57 9.72
N PRO A 222 4.80 -23.53 10.20
CA PRO A 222 6.08 -23.25 10.85
C PRO A 222 7.15 -22.66 9.91
N LYS A 223 6.91 -22.68 8.59
CA LYS A 223 7.82 -22.07 7.60
C LYS A 223 7.74 -20.55 7.56
N VAL A 224 6.62 -19.96 7.99
CA VAL A 224 6.44 -18.51 8.08
C VAL A 224 6.19 -18.10 9.53
N GLY A 225 5.12 -18.61 10.14
CA GLY A 225 4.90 -18.51 11.59
C GLY A 225 3.91 -17.43 12.04
N PHE A 226 3.00 -16.96 11.19
CA PHE A 226 1.88 -16.12 11.66
C PHE A 226 1.00 -16.92 12.64
N LYS A 227 0.50 -16.26 13.68
CA LYS A 227 -0.27 -16.91 14.75
C LYS A 227 -1.76 -17.00 14.47
N GLU A 228 -2.29 -16.01 13.76
CA GLU A 228 -3.72 -15.85 13.53
C GLU A 228 -3.98 -15.33 12.12
N CYS A 229 -5.07 -15.79 11.50
CA CYS A 229 -5.63 -15.26 10.27
C CYS A 229 -7.09 -14.88 10.49
N VAL A 230 -7.47 -13.66 10.12
CA VAL A 230 -8.84 -13.16 10.15
C VAL A 230 -9.26 -12.81 8.73
N HIS A 231 -10.38 -13.38 8.26
CA HIS A 231 -11.02 -12.95 7.03
C HIS A 231 -11.81 -11.68 7.29
N LEU A 232 -11.38 -10.56 6.69
CA LEU A 232 -12.00 -9.25 6.91
C LEU A 232 -13.25 -9.05 6.04
N GLY A 233 -13.27 -9.67 4.86
CA GLY A 233 -14.40 -9.62 3.94
C GLY A 233 -13.99 -9.69 2.49
N HIS A 234 -14.93 -9.36 1.60
CA HIS A 234 -14.76 -9.40 0.17
C HIS A 234 -14.81 -7.97 -0.39
N SER A 235 -13.74 -7.50 -1.03
CA SER A 235 -13.75 -6.19 -1.69
C SER A 235 -14.75 -6.21 -2.85
N GLY A 236 -15.91 -5.56 -2.72
CA GLY A 236 -17.02 -5.66 -3.69
C GLY A 236 -16.78 -4.93 -5.03
N GLY A 237 -15.63 -5.11 -5.67
CA GLY A 237 -15.20 -4.37 -6.86
C GLY A 237 -16.29 -4.23 -7.94
N ALA A 238 -16.36 -3.04 -8.57
CA ALA A 238 -17.35 -2.73 -9.61
C ALA A 238 -17.36 -3.70 -10.81
N ALA A 239 -16.30 -4.50 -10.99
CA ALA A 239 -16.27 -5.63 -11.90
C ALA A 239 -15.94 -6.92 -11.13
N ALA A 240 -16.62 -8.02 -11.47
CA ALA A 240 -16.52 -9.33 -10.79
C ALA A 240 -15.08 -9.87 -10.59
N ASN A 241 -14.10 -9.41 -11.37
CA ASN A 241 -12.68 -9.81 -11.23
C ASN A 241 -11.91 -9.07 -10.12
N PHE A 242 -12.55 -8.09 -9.47
CA PHE A 242 -12.02 -7.34 -8.33
C PHE A 242 -12.73 -7.72 -7.02
N ASN A 243 -13.63 -8.71 -7.04
CA ASN A 243 -14.13 -9.36 -5.84
C ASN A 243 -13.06 -10.28 -5.27
N ARG A 244 -12.38 -9.83 -4.22
CA ARG A 244 -11.29 -10.58 -3.59
C ARG A 244 -11.40 -10.56 -2.09
N ASP A 245 -11.00 -11.67 -1.49
CA ASP A 245 -10.91 -11.78 -0.05
C ASP A 245 -9.72 -10.97 0.46
N ILE A 246 -9.96 -10.24 1.55
CA ILE A 246 -8.91 -9.56 2.31
C ILE A 246 -8.74 -10.31 3.62
N PHE A 247 -7.49 -10.68 3.90
CA PHE A 247 -7.10 -11.38 5.12
C PHE A 247 -6.15 -10.52 5.94
N LEU A 248 -6.31 -10.55 7.26
CA LEU A 248 -5.38 -9.99 8.22
C LEU A 248 -4.65 -11.14 8.92
N PHE A 249 -3.32 -11.16 8.81
CA PHE A 249 -2.47 -12.09 9.55
C PHE A 249 -1.75 -11.36 10.69
N LYS A 250 -1.75 -11.93 11.89
CA LYS A 250 -1.04 -11.40 13.07
C LYS A 250 0.20 -12.23 13.37
N LYS A 251 1.33 -11.55 13.57
CA LYS A 251 2.62 -12.18 13.92
C LYS A 251 2.70 -12.61 15.39
#